data_AF-A0A1H6FR07-F1
#
_entry.id   AF-A0A1H6FR07-F1
#
_cell.length_a   1.000
_cell.length_b   1.000
_cell.length_c   1.000
_cell.angle_alpha   90.00
_cell.angle_beta   90.00
_cell.angle_gamma   90.00
#
_symmetry.space_group_name_H-M   'P 1'
#
loop_
_entity.id
_entity.type
_entity.pdbx_description
1 polymer ?
#
loop_
_entity_poly.entity_id
_entity_poly.type
_entity_poly.pdbx_seq_one_letter_code
_entity_poly.pdbx_strand_id
1 'polypeptide(L)'
;MEGSRASDSRPREQPRERPRPPWAPLPLSELLVLAGLVLAVWAFVDWENGGERRMAAGLVLAALGGLEVALREHLAGFRSHTTLLAGLCALVVATALLTAGLTLRLWQLGLLAAAVFAVCFWLFQRLFVRRSGGLRFR
;
A
#
# COMPACT_ATOMS: atom_id res chain seq x y z
N MET A 1 3.88 17.30 55.02
CA MET A 1 2.88 17.14 53.94
C MET A 1 3.66 16.79 52.68
N GLU A 2 4.12 15.55 52.56
CA GLU A 2 4.95 15.11 51.43
C GLU A 2 4.03 14.38 50.45
N GLY A 3 3.63 15.09 49.39
CA GLY A 3 2.86 14.51 48.28
C GLY A 3 3.76 13.57 47.48
N SER A 4 3.63 12.27 47.72
CA SER A 4 4.25 11.22 46.92
C SER A 4 3.74 11.30 45.48
N ARG A 5 4.55 11.90 44.59
CA ARG A 5 4.34 11.85 43.15
C ARG A 5 4.60 10.40 42.72
N ALA A 6 3.53 9.63 42.61
CA ALA A 6 3.56 8.34 41.94
C ALA A 6 4.15 8.55 40.54
N SER A 7 5.37 8.04 40.33
CA SER A 7 5.99 8.00 39.01
C SER A 7 5.08 7.17 38.12
N ASP A 8 4.45 7.81 37.13
CA ASP A 8 3.73 7.13 36.04
C ASP A 8 4.76 6.38 35.19
N SER A 9 5.24 5.25 35.70
CA SER A 9 6.09 4.30 34.98
C SER A 9 5.20 3.44 34.09
N ARG A 10 4.49 4.09 33.15
CA ARG A 10 3.94 3.35 32.01
C ARG A 10 5.12 2.65 31.36
N PRO A 11 5.09 1.31 31.19
CA PRO A 11 6.07 0.63 30.38
C PRO A 11 6.12 1.37 29.04
N ARG A 12 7.28 1.97 28.70
CA ARG A 12 7.49 2.47 27.35
C ARG A 12 7.24 1.26 26.46
N GLU A 13 6.15 1.26 25.69
CA GLU A 13 5.95 0.25 24.64
C GLU A 13 7.25 0.24 23.84
N GLN A 14 8.01 -0.85 23.92
CA GLN A 14 9.24 -0.97 23.16
C GLN A 14 8.85 -0.76 21.69
N PRO A 15 9.50 0.17 20.95
CA PRO A 15 9.23 0.35 19.54
C PRO A 15 9.35 -1.01 18.85
N ARG A 16 8.22 -1.54 18.39
CA ARG A 16 8.19 -2.85 17.75
C ARG A 16 9.09 -2.77 16.52
N GLU A 17 10.02 -3.70 16.37
CA GLU A 17 10.95 -3.69 15.24
C GLU A 17 10.14 -3.84 13.94
N ARG A 18 10.46 -3.01 12.94
CA ARG A 18 9.79 -3.07 11.63
C ARG A 18 10.05 -4.45 11.02
N PRO A 19 9.03 -5.11 10.42
CA PRO A 19 9.21 -6.43 9.82
C PRO A 19 10.34 -6.38 8.78
N ARG A 20 11.29 -7.31 8.83
CA ARG A 20 12.39 -7.33 7.86
C ARG A 20 11.91 -7.83 6.49
N PRO A 21 12.38 -7.26 5.37
CA PRO A 21 12.02 -7.75 4.05
C PRO A 21 12.65 -9.12 3.76
N PRO A 22 12.02 -9.95 2.91
CA PRO A 22 12.51 -11.29 2.61
C PRO A 22 13.82 -11.32 1.80
N TRP A 23 14.17 -10.20 1.16
CA TRP A 23 15.40 -10.02 0.38
C TRP A 23 16.50 -9.27 1.14
N ALA A 24 16.37 -9.10 2.46
CA ALA A 24 17.45 -8.50 3.26
C ALA A 24 18.77 -9.27 3.04
N PRO A 25 19.92 -8.57 2.89
CA PRO A 25 20.14 -7.14 3.15
C PRO A 25 19.90 -6.20 1.96
N LEU A 26 19.49 -6.70 0.79
CA LEU A 26 19.33 -5.88 -0.42
C LEU A 26 18.08 -4.99 -0.31
N PRO A 27 18.15 -3.66 -0.51
CA PRO A 27 16.98 -2.78 -0.39
C PRO A 27 16.13 -2.76 -1.68
N LEU A 28 15.52 -3.90 -2.03
CA LEU A 28 14.84 -4.07 -3.33
C LEU A 28 13.68 -3.08 -3.52
N SER A 29 12.87 -2.85 -2.49
CA SER A 29 11.74 -1.90 -2.56
C SER A 29 12.21 -0.47 -2.79
N GLU A 30 13.27 -0.05 -2.10
CA GLU A 30 13.86 1.28 -2.26
C GLU A 30 14.46 1.45 -3.66
N LEU A 31 15.10 0.40 -4.19
CA LEU A 31 15.63 0.40 -5.56
C LEU A 31 14.51 0.49 -6.61
N LEU A 32 13.38 -0.21 -6.40
CA LEU A 32 12.21 -0.09 -7.28
C LEU A 32 11.62 1.32 -7.27
N VAL A 33 11.48 1.92 -6.08
CA VAL A 33 11.01 3.31 -5.94
C VAL A 33 11.97 4.29 -6.59
N LEU A 34 13.28 4.13 -6.37
CA LEU A 34 14.30 4.98 -6.96
C LEU A 34 14.30 4.87 -8.49
N ALA A 35 14.30 3.64 -9.03
CA ALA A 35 14.23 3.41 -10.47
C ALA A 35 12.96 4.00 -11.07
N GLY A 36 11.82 3.84 -10.38
CA GLY A 36 10.54 4.43 -10.79
C GLY A 36 10.59 5.96 -10.85
N LEU A 37 11.16 6.59 -9.82
CA LEU A 37 11.36 8.04 -9.78
C LEU A 37 12.28 8.53 -10.91
N VAL A 38 13.39 7.83 -11.15
CA VAL A 38 14.32 8.17 -12.23
C VAL A 38 13.63 8.10 -13.59
N LEU A 39 12.84 7.04 -13.86
CA LEU A 39 12.08 6.92 -15.11
C LEU A 39 11.02 8.01 -15.25
N ALA A 40 10.33 8.38 -14.16
CA ALA A 40 9.33 9.43 -14.18
C ALA A 40 9.94 10.83 -14.46
N VAL A 41 11.07 11.14 -13.82
CA VAL A 41 11.81 12.39 -14.06
C VAL A 41 12.35 12.42 -15.49
N TRP A 42 12.92 11.32 -15.98
CA TRP A 42 13.39 11.22 -17.35
C TRP A 42 12.23 11.38 -18.35
N ALA A 43 11.10 10.72 -18.11
CA ALA A 43 9.91 10.87 -18.93
C ALA A 43 9.44 12.33 -19.03
N PHE A 44 9.49 13.06 -17.92
CA PHE A 44 9.09 14.47 -17.87
C PHE A 44 10.02 15.38 -18.68
N VAL A 45 11.32 15.12 -18.63
CA VAL A 45 12.33 15.88 -19.39
C VAL A 45 12.28 15.55 -20.88
N ASP A 46 11.98 14.30 -21.23
CA ASP A 46 12.04 13.76 -22.58
C ASP A 46 10.68 13.20 -23.02
N TRP A 47 9.67 14.08 -23.01
CA TRP A 47 8.29 13.67 -23.26
C TRP A 47 8.07 13.18 -24.70
N GLU A 48 8.60 13.92 -25.67
CA GLU A 48 8.38 13.67 -27.11
C GLU A 48 8.95 12.32 -27.57
N ASN A 49 10.05 11.86 -26.98
CA ASN A 49 10.71 10.62 -27.38
C ASN A 49 10.17 9.39 -26.65
N GLY A 50 8.86 9.34 -26.37
CA GLY A 50 8.22 8.20 -25.69
C GLY A 50 8.14 8.35 -24.17
N GLY A 51 8.07 9.58 -23.67
CA GLY A 51 7.90 9.88 -22.25
C GLY A 51 6.68 9.20 -21.64
N GLU A 52 5.54 9.10 -22.33
CA GLU A 52 4.35 8.40 -21.82
C GLU A 52 4.65 6.96 -21.35
N ARG A 53 5.37 6.18 -22.17
CA ARG A 53 5.72 4.79 -21.84
C ARG A 53 6.70 4.73 -20.67
N ARG A 54 7.67 5.63 -20.61
CA ARG A 54 8.62 5.72 -19.49
C ARG A 54 7.93 6.15 -18.20
N MET A 55 6.99 7.09 -18.27
CA MET A 55 6.19 7.56 -17.14
C MET A 55 5.33 6.42 -16.59
N ALA A 56 4.64 5.69 -17.47
CA ALA A 56 3.86 4.52 -17.08
C ALA A 56 4.74 3.46 -16.41
N ALA A 57 5.89 3.12 -17.00
CA ALA A 57 6.84 2.17 -16.41
C ALA A 57 7.36 2.65 -15.04
N GLY A 58 7.71 3.93 -14.92
CA GLY A 58 8.18 4.53 -13.67
C GLY A 58 7.15 4.47 -12.55
N LEU A 59 5.89 4.82 -12.87
CA LEU A 59 4.76 4.73 -11.93
C LEU A 59 4.52 3.28 -11.48
N VAL A 60 4.60 2.30 -12.40
CA VAL A 60 4.46 0.87 -12.06
C VAL A 60 5.57 0.42 -11.12
N LEU A 61 6.84 0.75 -11.38
CA LEU A 61 7.95 0.37 -10.51
C LEU A 61 7.82 1.00 -9.12
N ALA A 62 7.51 2.29 -9.05
CA ALA A 62 7.31 2.98 -7.77
C ALA A 62 6.13 2.39 -6.97
N ALA A 63 5.02 2.08 -7.65
CA ALA A 63 3.87 1.43 -7.03
C ALA A 63 4.20 0.04 -6.50
N LEU A 64 5.01 -0.76 -7.22
CA LEU A 64 5.44 -2.09 -6.77
C LEU A 64 6.32 -2.01 -5.52
N GLY A 65 7.28 -1.08 -5.48
CA GLY A 65 8.12 -0.87 -4.30
C GLY A 65 7.29 -0.45 -3.08
N GLY A 66 6.34 0.46 -3.25
CA GLY A 66 5.41 0.85 -2.18
C GLY A 66 4.46 -0.27 -1.75
N LEU A 67 3.98 -1.07 -2.71
CA LEU A 67 3.04 -2.17 -2.47
C LEU A 67 3.66 -3.27 -1.63
N GLU A 68 4.91 -3.67 -1.90
CA GLU A 68 5.55 -4.67 -1.05
C GLU A 68 5.62 -4.19 0.39
N VAL A 69 6.08 -2.95 0.62
CA VAL A 69 6.24 -2.41 1.97
C VAL A 69 4.89 -2.40 2.69
N ALA A 70 3.85 -1.90 2.02
CA ALA A 70 2.50 -1.87 2.56
C ALA A 70 1.96 -3.26 2.89
N LEU A 71 2.17 -4.25 2.00
CA LEU A 71 1.77 -5.64 2.21
C LEU A 71 2.53 -6.24 3.40
N ARG A 72 3.85 -6.12 3.44
CA ARG A 72 4.67 -6.68 4.53
C ARG A 72 4.27 -6.12 5.88
N GLU A 73 4.09 -4.81 5.98
CA GLU A 73 3.66 -4.18 7.23
C GLU A 73 2.24 -4.57 7.63
N HIS A 74 1.32 -4.65 6.67
CA HIS A 74 -0.06 -5.02 6.92
C HIS A 74 -0.19 -6.49 7.36
N LEU A 75 0.49 -7.39 6.64
CA LEU A 75 0.47 -8.83 6.93
C LEU A 75 1.15 -9.19 8.25
N ALA A 76 2.13 -8.39 8.67
CA ALA A 76 2.77 -8.49 9.98
C ALA A 76 1.95 -7.85 11.13
N GLY A 77 0.84 -7.18 10.83
CA GLY A 77 0.05 -6.45 11.82
C GLY A 77 0.77 -5.22 12.39
N PHE A 78 1.77 -4.69 11.68
CA PHE A 78 2.59 -3.55 12.11
C PHE A 78 1.84 -2.22 11.91
N ARG A 79 1.29 -2.00 10.71
CA ARG A 79 0.54 -0.79 10.35
C ARG A 79 -0.63 -1.13 9.41
N SER A 80 -1.77 -0.48 9.61
CA SER A 80 -2.96 -0.76 8.79
C SER A 80 -2.91 -0.02 7.44
N HIS A 81 -2.82 -0.78 6.34
CA HIS A 81 -2.93 -0.29 4.97
C HIS A 81 -4.22 -0.77 4.28
N THR A 82 -5.26 -1.12 5.05
CA THR A 82 -6.50 -1.72 4.53
C THR A 82 -7.13 -0.91 3.40
N THR A 83 -7.32 0.40 3.59
CA THR A 83 -7.95 1.28 2.58
C THR A 83 -7.13 1.36 1.30
N LEU A 84 -5.80 1.46 1.44
CA LEU A 84 -4.88 1.52 0.30
C LEU A 84 -4.91 0.22 -0.51
N LEU A 85 -4.77 -0.93 0.16
CA LEU A 85 -4.78 -2.25 -0.50
C LEU A 85 -6.15 -2.56 -1.13
N ALA A 86 -7.24 -2.22 -0.46
CA ALA A 86 -8.59 -2.39 -1.03
C ALA A 86 -8.82 -1.48 -2.25
N GLY A 87 -8.37 -0.22 -2.17
CA GLY A 87 -8.39 0.72 -3.29
C GLY A 87 -7.59 0.21 -4.49
N LEU A 88 -6.41 -0.36 -4.24
CA LEU A 88 -5.59 -0.97 -5.28
C LEU A 88 -6.31 -2.16 -5.95
N CYS A 89 -6.95 -3.05 -5.18
CA CYS A 89 -7.72 -4.15 -5.76
C CYS A 89 -8.86 -3.64 -6.65
N ALA A 90 -9.59 -2.62 -6.21
CA ALA A 90 -10.66 -2.02 -7.01
C ALA A 90 -10.12 -1.39 -8.31
N LEU A 91 -8.99 -0.67 -8.22
CA LEU A 91 -8.31 -0.08 -9.38
C LEU A 91 -7.90 -1.18 -10.39
N VAL A 92 -7.22 -2.23 -9.92
CA VAL A 92 -6.76 -3.33 -10.76
C VAL A 92 -7.92 -4.01 -11.48
N VAL A 93 -9.02 -4.31 -10.78
CA VAL A 93 -10.20 -4.92 -11.39
C VAL A 93 -10.85 -3.97 -12.40
N ALA A 94 -11.01 -2.69 -12.06
CA ALA A 94 -11.58 -1.71 -12.98
C ALA A 94 -10.74 -1.57 -14.27
N THR A 95 -9.42 -1.46 -14.13
CA THR A 95 -8.49 -1.41 -15.27
C THR A 95 -8.58 -2.69 -16.11
N ALA A 96 -8.60 -3.87 -15.50
CA ALA A 96 -8.70 -5.14 -16.21
C ALA A 96 -9.99 -5.27 -17.02
N LEU A 97 -11.12 -4.78 -16.49
CA LEU A 97 -12.40 -4.82 -17.20
C LEU A 97 -12.42 -3.86 -18.40
N LEU A 98 -11.85 -2.67 -18.23
CA LEU A 98 -11.74 -1.69 -19.32
C LEU A 98 -10.83 -2.22 -20.45
N THR A 99 -9.71 -2.85 -20.11
CA THR A 99 -8.80 -3.42 -21.12
C THR A 99 -9.32 -4.70 -21.75
N ALA A 100 -10.21 -5.43 -21.07
CA ALA A 100 -10.92 -6.58 -21.64
C ALA A 100 -12.02 -6.19 -22.66
N GLY A 101 -12.25 -4.89 -22.89
CA GLY A 101 -13.26 -4.40 -23.85
C GLY A 101 -14.70 -4.52 -23.35
N LEU A 102 -14.90 -4.74 -22.05
CA LEU A 102 -16.24 -4.84 -21.48
C LEU A 102 -16.94 -3.48 -21.52
N THR A 103 -18.05 -3.41 -22.24
CA THR A 103 -18.81 -2.16 -22.41
C THR A 103 -19.72 -1.92 -21.19
N LEU A 104 -19.13 -1.43 -20.11
CA LEU A 104 -19.85 -1.04 -18.89
C LEU A 104 -20.14 0.47 -18.90
N ARG A 105 -21.36 0.85 -18.51
CA ARG A 105 -21.65 2.25 -18.20
C ARG A 105 -20.85 2.67 -16.97
N LEU A 106 -20.46 3.95 -16.89
CA LEU A 106 -19.63 4.47 -15.80
C LEU A 106 -20.18 4.16 -14.40
N TRP A 107 -21.50 4.22 -14.22
CA TRP A 107 -22.14 3.87 -12.94
C TRP A 107 -22.03 2.37 -12.62
N GLN A 108 -22.05 1.48 -13.62
CA GLN A 108 -21.89 0.03 -13.43
C GLN A 108 -20.45 -0.30 -13.03
N LEU A 109 -19.47 0.34 -13.71
CA LEU A 109 -18.07 0.23 -13.34
C LEU A 109 -17.83 0.76 -11.91
N GLY A 110 -18.42 1.90 -11.57
CA GLY A 110 -18.35 2.50 -10.24
C GLY A 110 -18.93 1.60 -9.16
N LEU A 111 -20.11 1.01 -9.37
CA LEU A 111 -20.71 0.06 -8.44
C LEU A 111 -19.86 -1.20 -8.25
N LEU A 112 -19.31 -1.74 -9.34
CA LEU A 112 -18.47 -2.92 -9.26
C LEU A 112 -17.14 -2.62 -8.54
N ALA A 113 -16.50 -1.49 -8.84
CA ALA A 113 -15.31 -1.04 -8.14
C ALA A 113 -15.60 -0.83 -6.64
N ALA A 114 -16.74 -0.24 -6.29
CA ALA A 114 -17.17 -0.09 -4.91
C ALA A 114 -17.41 -1.44 -4.21
N ALA A 115 -18.00 -2.41 -4.91
CA ALA A 115 -18.22 -3.76 -4.40
C ALA A 115 -16.89 -4.49 -4.14
N VAL A 116 -15.96 -4.47 -5.10
CA VAL A 116 -14.61 -5.03 -4.95
C VAL A 116 -13.89 -4.36 -3.79
N PHE A 117 -13.93 -3.03 -3.72
CA PHE A 117 -13.36 -2.26 -2.63
C PHE A 117 -13.92 -2.73 -1.28
N ALA A 118 -15.24 -2.81 -1.13
CA ALA A 118 -15.88 -3.20 0.11
C ALA A 118 -15.50 -4.63 0.55
N VAL A 119 -15.47 -5.58 -0.39
CA VAL A 119 -15.08 -6.97 -0.14
C VAL A 119 -13.61 -7.06 0.28
N CYS A 120 -12.70 -6.45 -0.49
CA CYS A 120 -11.28 -6.45 -0.19
C CYS A 120 -10.99 -5.73 1.14
N PHE A 121 -11.63 -4.59 1.38
CA PHE A 121 -11.51 -3.84 2.63
C PHE A 121 -11.88 -4.73 3.82
N TRP A 122 -13.01 -5.42 3.74
CA TRP A 122 -13.46 -6.30 4.80
C TRP A 122 -12.50 -7.48 5.03
N LEU A 123 -11.98 -8.09 3.96
CA LEU A 123 -11.02 -9.19 4.04
C LEU A 123 -9.69 -8.74 4.67
N PHE A 124 -9.12 -7.64 4.20
CA PHE A 124 -7.86 -7.09 4.72
C PHE A 124 -8.02 -6.61 6.15
N GLN A 125 -9.14 -5.97 6.50
CA GLN A 125 -9.42 -5.55 7.86
C GLN A 125 -9.48 -6.74 8.82
N ARG A 126 -10.14 -7.84 8.41
CA ARG A 126 -10.20 -9.08 9.20
C ARG A 126 -8.83 -9.72 9.35
N LEU A 127 -8.03 -9.74 8.29
CA LEU A 127 -6.68 -10.27 8.31
C LEU A 127 -5.81 -9.48 9.27
N PHE A 128 -5.88 -8.14 9.20
CA PHE A 128 -5.12 -7.26 10.09
C PHE A 128 -5.48 -7.48 11.54
N VAL A 129 -6.77 -7.47 11.90
CA VAL A 129 -7.25 -7.70 13.27
C VAL A 129 -6.75 -9.04 13.83
N ARG A 130 -6.73 -10.10 13.00
CA ARG A 130 -6.19 -11.42 13.37
C ARG A 130 -4.69 -11.39 13.64
N ARG A 131 -3.93 -10.54 12.93
CA ARG A 131 -2.46 -10.45 13.02
C ARG A 131 -1.97 -9.43 14.05
N SER A 132 -2.77 -8.40 14.33
CA SER A 132 -2.43 -7.29 15.24
C SER A 132 -2.77 -7.57 16.71
N GLY A 133 -3.40 -8.71 17.01
CA GLY A 133 -3.87 -9.04 18.37
C GLY A 133 -5.20 -8.39 18.75
N GLY A 134 -6.06 -8.07 17.76
CA GLY A 134 -7.40 -7.50 17.98
C GLY A 134 -7.54 -6.02 17.64
N LEU A 135 -6.45 -5.34 17.27
CA LEU A 135 -6.48 -3.90 16.94
C LEU A 135 -7.01 -3.68 15.51
N ARG A 136 -7.96 -2.76 15.36
CA ARG A 136 -8.54 -2.37 14.05
C ARG A 136 -7.71 -1.32 13.31
N PHE A 137 -6.93 -0.54 14.04
CA PHE A 137 -6.10 0.55 13.52
C PHE A 137 -4.92 0.76 14.48
N ARG A 138 -3.75 1.06 13.90
CA ARG A 138 -2.54 1.47 14.60
C ARG A 138 -1.73 2.37 13.66
#